data_AF-A0AA37GVL8-F1
#
_entry.id   AF-A0AA37GVL8-F1
#
_cell.length_a   1.000
_cell.length_b   1.000
_cell.length_c   1.000
_cell.angle_alpha   90.00
_cell.angle_beta   90.00
_cell.angle_gamma   90.00
#
_symmetry.space_group_name_H-M   'P 1'
#
loop_
_entity.id
_entity.type
_entity.pdbx_description
1 polymer ?
#
loop_
_entity_poly.entity_id
_entity_poly.type
_entity_poly.pdbx_seq_one_letter_code
_entity_poly.pdbx_strand_id
1 'polypeptide(L)'
;MELDVEVAPNKLSLAYPNGTADSIFTFVVGTFLKKPTVAGWADVQGLSVNITGNVNETYSLSFAGSVGGTSSPIRDFEFWNFTYSMPQGFEGTPSVVLDVKLW
;
A
#
# COMPACT_ATOMS: atom_id res chain seq x y z
N MET A 1 0.85 22.10 4.21
CA MET A 1 0.55 20.69 4.54
C MET A 1 1.30 19.87 3.54
N GLU A 2 2.23 19.06 3.99
CA GLU A 2 3.06 18.25 3.11
C GLU A 2 3.13 16.83 3.67
N LEU A 3 3.40 15.90 2.77
CA LEU A 3 3.74 14.53 3.13
C LEU A 3 5.14 14.55 3.74
N ASP A 4 5.24 14.10 4.99
CA ASP A 4 6.50 13.83 5.68
C ASP A 4 6.99 12.43 5.30
N VAL A 5 8.23 12.35 4.85
CA VAL A 5 8.83 11.14 4.27
C VAL A 5 10.20 10.92 4.85
N GLU A 6 10.39 9.78 5.51
CA GLU A 6 11.70 9.33 5.97
C GLU A 6 12.11 8.08 5.18
N VAL A 7 13.32 8.10 4.63
CA VAL A 7 13.89 6.98 3.88
C VAL A 7 15.14 6.50 4.59
N ALA A 8 15.19 5.20 4.88
CA ALA A 8 16.35 4.52 5.44
C ALA A 8 16.61 3.21 4.68
N PRO A 9 17.77 2.55 4.88
CA PRO A 9 18.01 1.26 4.24
C PRO A 9 16.87 0.29 4.56
N ASN A 10 16.27 -0.27 3.52
CA ASN A 10 15.18 -1.25 3.64
C ASN A 10 13.92 -0.72 4.35
N LYS A 11 13.74 0.60 4.43
CA LYS A 11 12.64 1.19 5.20
C LYS A 11 12.13 2.50 4.59
N LEU A 12 10.81 2.64 4.52
CA LEU A 12 10.12 3.86 4.11
C LEU A 12 9.06 4.21 5.17
N SER A 13 9.13 5.41 5.74
CA SER A 13 8.11 5.93 6.65
C SER A 13 7.40 7.10 5.98
N LEU A 14 6.07 7.10 6.02
CA LEU A 14 5.22 8.13 5.46
C LEU A 14 4.27 8.64 6.53
N ALA A 15 4.10 9.96 6.63
CA ALA A 15 3.10 10.58 7.47
C ALA A 15 2.57 11.87 6.84
N TYR A 16 1.34 12.27 7.14
CA TYR A 16 0.83 13.57 6.70
C TYR A 16 -0.10 14.20 7.73
N PRO A 17 -0.19 15.53 7.82
CA PRO A 17 -0.97 16.18 8.88
C PRO A 17 -2.48 16.15 8.59
N ASN A 18 -3.27 16.35 9.65
CA ASN A 18 -4.72 16.56 9.61
C ASN A 18 -5.51 15.41 8.95
N GLY A 19 -5.08 14.17 9.19
CA GLY A 19 -5.84 13.01 8.76
C GLY A 19 -7.03 12.70 9.67
N THR A 20 -8.01 12.04 9.08
CA THR A 20 -9.25 11.60 9.69
C THR A 20 -9.43 10.09 9.48
N ALA A 21 -10.54 9.52 9.91
CA ALA A 21 -10.89 8.12 9.59
C ALA A 21 -10.96 7.83 8.06
N ASP A 22 -11.15 8.87 7.22
CA ASP A 22 -11.19 8.74 5.75
C ASP A 22 -9.79 8.77 5.10
N SER A 23 -8.75 8.99 5.90
CA SER A 23 -7.37 8.95 5.44
C SER A 23 -6.95 7.52 5.05
N ILE A 24 -6.13 7.42 4.00
CA ILE A 24 -5.67 6.14 3.45
C ILE A 24 -4.23 6.23 2.95
N PHE A 25 -3.58 5.06 2.89
CA PHE A 25 -2.36 4.86 2.12
C PHE A 25 -2.59 3.74 1.10
N THR A 26 -2.30 4.00 -0.17
CA THR A 26 -2.38 2.97 -1.22
C THR A 26 -1.01 2.73 -1.84
N PHE A 27 -0.56 1.47 -1.80
CA PHE A 27 0.66 1.03 -2.48
C PHE A 27 0.31 0.29 -3.76
N VAL A 28 0.85 0.79 -4.87
CA VAL A 28 0.65 0.24 -6.22
C VAL A 28 1.77 -0.75 -6.52
N VAL A 29 1.42 -2.00 -6.79
CA VAL A 29 2.36 -3.08 -7.11
C VAL A 29 2.09 -3.58 -8.52
N GLY A 30 3.12 -3.57 -9.37
CA GLY A 30 3.01 -4.09 -10.74
C GLY A 30 2.68 -5.58 -10.79
N THR A 31 2.24 -6.05 -11.96
CA THR A 31 1.94 -7.46 -12.17
C THR A 31 3.21 -8.31 -12.32
N PHE A 32 3.10 -9.61 -12.02
CA PHE A 32 4.20 -10.55 -12.18
C PHE A 32 3.82 -11.67 -13.13
N LEU A 33 4.62 -11.91 -14.17
CA LEU A 33 4.37 -12.98 -15.15
C LEU A 33 4.23 -14.37 -14.50
N LYS A 34 5.05 -14.68 -13.50
CA LYS A 34 5.04 -15.98 -12.80
C LYS A 34 3.98 -16.08 -11.70
N LYS A 35 3.38 -14.97 -11.29
CA LYS A 35 2.33 -14.92 -10.26
C LYS A 35 1.35 -13.79 -10.57
N PRO A 36 0.47 -13.99 -11.58
CA PRO A 36 -0.43 -12.94 -12.05
C PRO A 36 -1.45 -12.52 -11.00
N THR A 37 -1.93 -13.50 -10.21
CA THR A 37 -2.83 -13.29 -9.09
C THR A 37 -2.03 -13.08 -7.81
N VAL A 38 -2.15 -11.90 -7.22
CA VAL A 38 -1.59 -11.55 -5.92
C VAL A 38 -2.75 -11.58 -4.92
N ALA A 39 -2.64 -12.41 -3.88
CA ALA A 39 -3.60 -12.46 -2.77
C ALA A 39 -3.13 -11.65 -1.54
N GLY A 40 -1.86 -11.23 -1.53
CA GLY A 40 -1.29 -10.42 -0.46
C GLY A 40 0.22 -10.24 -0.63
N TRP A 41 0.88 -9.60 0.36
CA TRP A 41 2.32 -9.31 0.30
C TRP A 41 3.21 -10.54 0.10
N ALA A 42 2.81 -11.71 0.59
CA ALA A 42 3.55 -12.97 0.39
C ALA A 42 3.62 -13.43 -1.08
N ASP A 43 2.79 -12.84 -1.94
CA ASP A 43 2.76 -13.14 -3.38
C ASP A 43 3.60 -12.16 -4.21
N VAL A 44 4.09 -11.09 -3.60
CA VAL A 44 5.00 -10.13 -4.24
C VAL A 44 6.37 -10.78 -4.40
N GLN A 45 6.87 -10.85 -5.64
CA GLN A 45 8.11 -11.58 -5.94
C GLN A 45 9.34 -10.75 -5.63
N GLY A 46 10.34 -11.38 -5.00
CA GLY A 46 11.63 -10.76 -4.67
C GLY A 46 11.57 -9.73 -3.54
N LEU A 47 10.42 -9.63 -2.86
CA LEU A 47 10.19 -8.67 -1.79
C LEU A 47 9.41 -9.32 -0.65
N SER A 48 9.86 -9.06 0.57
CA SER A 48 9.05 -9.28 1.78
C SER A 48 8.79 -7.92 2.38
N VAL A 49 7.52 -7.60 2.63
CA VAL A 49 7.09 -6.31 3.15
C VAL A 49 6.38 -6.53 4.47
N ASN A 50 6.80 -5.79 5.48
CA ASN A 50 6.12 -5.68 6.76
C ASN A 50 5.60 -4.25 6.92
N ILE A 51 4.31 -4.12 7.22
CA ILE A 51 3.65 -2.82 7.36
C ILE A 51 3.36 -2.59 8.85
N THR A 52 3.77 -1.44 9.37
CA THR A 52 3.47 -0.98 10.72
C THR A 52 3.03 0.49 10.69
N GLY A 53 2.64 1.06 11.83
CA GLY A 53 2.22 2.46 11.95
C GLY A 53 0.98 2.60 12.81
N ASN A 54 0.16 3.62 12.53
CA ASN A 54 -1.14 3.82 13.19
C ASN A 54 -2.34 3.55 12.26
N VAL A 55 -2.09 3.00 11.07
CA VAL A 55 -3.11 2.44 10.15
C VAL A 55 -3.66 1.12 10.68
N ASN A 56 -4.81 0.68 10.17
CA ASN A 56 -5.22 -0.72 10.33
C ASN A 56 -4.27 -1.62 9.55
N GLU A 57 -3.65 -2.62 10.19
CA GLU A 57 -2.71 -3.52 9.53
C GLU A 57 -3.38 -4.44 8.49
N THR A 58 -4.71 -4.60 8.57
CA THR A 58 -5.52 -5.22 7.52
C THR A 58 -5.75 -4.24 6.38
N TYR A 59 -5.53 -4.68 5.15
CA TYR A 59 -5.69 -3.88 3.94
C TYR A 59 -6.79 -4.43 3.03
N SER A 60 -7.33 -3.58 2.18
CA SER A 60 -8.09 -4.02 1.01
C SER A 60 -7.15 -4.23 -0.18
N LEU A 61 -7.44 -5.26 -0.97
CA LEU A 61 -6.68 -5.63 -2.15
C LEU A 61 -7.59 -5.56 -3.38
N SER A 62 -7.15 -4.83 -4.41
CA SER A 62 -7.87 -4.78 -5.68
C SER A 62 -6.92 -4.87 -6.88
N PHE A 63 -7.39 -5.51 -7.95
CA PHE A 63 -6.68 -5.55 -9.22
C PHE A 63 -7.25 -4.52 -10.17
N ALA A 64 -6.37 -3.70 -10.74
CA ALA A 64 -6.64 -2.74 -11.80
C ALA A 64 -6.28 -3.36 -13.16
N GLY A 65 -7.17 -4.21 -13.69
CA GLY A 65 -6.96 -4.91 -14.94
C GLY A 65 -7.77 -4.31 -16.09
N SER A 66 -7.23 -4.38 -17.30
CA SER A 66 -7.91 -3.98 -18.54
C SER A 66 -9.06 -4.92 -18.91
N VAL A 67 -8.99 -6.18 -18.47
CA VAL A 67 -9.96 -7.25 -18.77
C VAL A 67 -10.59 -7.88 -17.53
N GLY A 68 -10.58 -7.17 -16.39
CA GLY A 68 -11.18 -7.64 -15.15
C GLY A 68 -10.59 -6.97 -13.91
N GLY A 69 -11.04 -7.43 -12.74
CA GLY A 69 -10.68 -6.83 -11.46
C GLY A 69 -11.76 -5.86 -10.94
N THR A 70 -11.48 -5.25 -9.79
CA THR A 70 -12.40 -4.34 -9.09
C THR A 70 -11.93 -2.89 -9.13
N SER A 71 -10.87 -2.60 -9.89
CA SER A 71 -10.33 -1.26 -10.12
C SER A 71 -9.96 -1.09 -11.59
N SER A 72 -9.63 0.14 -12.00
CA SER A 72 -9.31 0.46 -13.40
C SER A 72 -7.81 0.76 -13.58
N PRO A 73 -7.20 0.34 -14.70
CA PRO A 73 -5.83 0.70 -15.06
C PRO A 73 -5.60 2.22 -15.12
N ILE A 74 -4.34 2.62 -14.95
CA ILE A 74 -3.89 4.01 -15.13
C ILE A 74 -2.95 4.04 -16.33
N ARG A 75 -3.33 4.76 -17.40
CA ARG A 75 -2.54 4.85 -18.64
C ARG A 75 -2.11 3.46 -19.16
N ASP A 76 -3.06 2.53 -19.18
CA ASP A 76 -2.88 1.13 -19.60
C ASP A 76 -1.93 0.29 -18.72
N PHE A 77 -1.46 0.83 -17.60
CA PHE A 77 -0.70 0.07 -16.61
C PHE A 77 -1.65 -0.72 -15.71
N GLU A 78 -1.48 -2.05 -15.69
CA GLU A 78 -2.19 -2.95 -14.78
C GLU A 78 -1.41 -3.17 -13.49
N PHE A 79 -2.11 -3.16 -12.36
CA PHE A 79 -1.47 -3.23 -11.03
C PHE A 79 -2.41 -3.76 -9.94
N TRP A 80 -1.82 -4.10 -8.81
CA TRP A 80 -2.47 -4.44 -7.56
C TRP A 80 -2.39 -3.26 -6.59
N ASN A 81 -3.53 -2.89 -6.01
CA ASN A 81 -3.60 -1.88 -4.95
C ASN A 81 -3.66 -2.54 -3.58
N PHE A 82 -2.74 -2.16 -2.71
CA PHE A 82 -2.80 -2.46 -1.29
C PHE A 82 -3.22 -1.19 -0.56
N THR A 83 -4.47 -1.12 -0.11
CA THR A 83 -5.01 0.09 0.54
C THR A 83 -5.19 -0.14 2.03
N TYR A 84 -4.47 0.66 2.80
CA TYR A 84 -4.52 0.73 4.26
C TYR A 84 -5.40 1.91 4.67
N SER A 85 -6.37 1.65 5.55
CA SER A 85 -7.26 2.67 6.10
C SER A 85 -6.90 3.02 7.53
N MET A 86 -7.35 4.18 7.99
CA MET A 86 -7.26 4.55 9.39
C MET A 86 -8.32 3.85 10.25
N PRO A 87 -8.06 3.63 11.55
CA PRO A 87 -9.08 3.17 12.49
C PRO A 87 -10.28 4.12 12.56
N GLN A 88 -11.45 3.59 12.92
CA GLN A 88 -12.66 4.40 13.06
C GLN A 88 -12.46 5.49 14.13
N GLY A 89 -12.91 6.71 13.83
CA GLY A 89 -12.79 7.85 14.74
C GLY A 89 -11.36 8.42 14.85
N PHE A 90 -10.44 8.00 13.97
CA PHE A 90 -9.11 8.58 13.93
C PHE A 90 -9.15 10.07 13.59
N GLU A 91 -8.37 10.85 14.34
CA GLU A 91 -8.06 12.26 14.06
C GLU A 91 -6.60 12.49 14.48
N GLY A 92 -5.78 13.03 13.58
CA GLY A 92 -4.37 13.30 13.88
C GLY A 92 -3.46 13.22 12.67
N THR A 93 -2.30 12.59 12.83
CA THR A 93 -1.31 12.40 11.76
C THR A 93 -1.27 10.92 11.40
N PRO A 94 -1.88 10.48 10.28
CA PRO A 94 -1.72 9.14 9.75
C PRO A 94 -0.25 8.84 9.50
N SER A 95 0.18 7.64 9.82
CA SER A 95 1.53 7.17 9.59
C SER A 95 1.54 5.69 9.21
N VAL A 96 2.39 5.38 8.24
CA VAL A 96 2.67 4.02 7.80
C VAL A 96 4.16 3.85 7.59
N VAL A 97 4.67 2.69 7.97
CA VAL A 97 6.06 2.30 7.85
C VAL A 97 6.12 0.99 7.10
N LEU A 98 6.92 0.97 6.03
CA LEU A 98 7.22 -0.21 5.25
C LEU A 98 8.64 -0.65 5.58
N ASP A 99 8.78 -1.80 6.22
CA ASP A 99 10.06 -2.51 6.30
C ASP A 99 10.12 -3.52 5.15
N VAL A 100 11.19 -3.47 4.38
CA VAL A 100 11.29 -4.13 3.08
C VAL A 100 12.55 -4.99 3.04
N LYS A 101 12.41 -6.29 2.76
CA LYS A 101 13.54 -7.21 2.65
C LYS A 101 13.55 -7.88 1.28
N LEU A 102 14.67 -7.77 0.58
CA LEU A 102 14.93 -8.53 -0.65
C LEU A 102 15.27 -9.99 -0.33
N TRP A 103 14.82 -10.91 -1.17
CA TRP A 103 15.12 -12.34 -1.06
C TRP A 103 15.30 -13.00 -2.43
#